data_AF-A0A0Q6MSG6-F1
#
_entry.id   AF-A0A0Q6MSG6-F1
#
_cell.length_a   1.000
_cell.length_b   1.000
_cell.length_c   1.000
_cell.angle_alpha   90.00
_cell.angle_beta   90.00
_cell.angle_gamma   90.00
#
_symmetry.space_group_name_H-M   'P 1'
#
loop_
_entity.id
_entity.type
_entity.pdbx_description
1 polymer ?
#
loop_
_entity_poly.entity_id
_entity_poly.type
_entity_poly.pdbx_seq_one_letter_code
_entity_poly.pdbx_strand_id
1 'polypeptide(L)' 'MAKGGREKIKLESSAGTGHFYTTDKNKKTTPEKIEIMKFDPKARKHVMYKETKLK' A
#
# COMPACT_ATOMS: atom_id res chain seq x y z
N MET A 1 20.39 7.17 -16.82
CA MET A 1 20.16 7.32 -15.36
C MET A 1 19.20 6.24 -14.92
N ALA A 2 19.65 5.30 -14.09
CA ALA A 2 18.90 4.09 -13.75
C ALA A 2 17.54 4.44 -13.15
N LYS A 3 16.44 4.01 -13.82
CA LYS A 3 15.10 4.00 -13.24
C LYS A 3 15.18 3.17 -11.96
N GLY A 4 15.24 3.87 -10.82
CA GLY A 4 15.51 3.28 -9.52
C GLY A 4 14.53 2.15 -9.21
N GLY A 5 15.00 1.15 -8.47
CA GLY A 5 14.24 -0.06 -8.08
C GLY A 5 13.05 0.18 -7.15
N ARG A 6 12.39 1.34 -7.26
CA ARG A 6 11.09 1.63 -6.67
C ARG A 6 10.00 1.15 -7.60
N GLU A 7 9.15 0.28 -7.10
CA GLU A 7 7.97 -0.21 -7.77
C GLU A 7 6.73 0.37 -7.11
N LYS A 8 5.72 0.69 -7.92
CA LYS A 8 4.42 1.09 -7.41
C LYS A 8 3.73 -0.11 -6.80
N ILE A 9 3.25 0.06 -5.58
CA ILE A 9 2.44 -0.91 -4.84
C ILE A 9 1.08 -0.29 -4.52
N LYS A 10 0.07 -1.14 -4.40
CA LYS A 10 -1.25 -0.79 -3.88
C LYS A 10 -1.28 -1.15 -2.40
N LEU A 11 -1.95 -0.31 -1.63
CA LEU A 11 -2.29 -0.56 -0.25
C LEU A 11 -3.81 -0.67 -0.19
N GLU A 12 -4.32 -1.86 0.03
CA GLU A 12 -5.76 -2.14 0.05
C GLU A 12 -6.30 -2.07 1.48
N SER A 13 -7.44 -1.39 1.66
CA SER A 13 -8.11 -1.30 2.95
C SER A 13 -8.65 -2.66 3.37
N SER A 14 -8.30 -3.11 4.58
CA SER A 14 -8.88 -4.33 5.17
C SER A 14 -10.35 -4.17 5.57
N ALA A 15 -10.91 -2.95 5.47
CA ALA A 15 -12.31 -2.69 5.79
C ALA A 15 -13.29 -3.06 4.67
N GLY A 16 -12.81 -3.60 3.54
CA GLY A 16 -13.67 -4.06 2.44
C GLY A 16 -14.41 -2.96 1.69
N THR A 17 -14.02 -1.69 1.91
CA THR A 17 -14.65 -0.52 1.29
C THR A 17 -14.23 -0.30 -0.18
N GLY A 18 -13.27 -1.11 -0.65
CA GLY A 18 -12.62 -0.95 -1.96
C GLY A 18 -11.73 0.29 -2.06
N HIS A 19 -11.45 0.97 -0.94
CA HIS A 19 -10.50 2.08 -0.94
C HIS A 19 -9.07 1.54 -0.96
N PHE A 20 -8.24 2.08 -1.86
CA PHE A 20 -6.82 1.76 -1.90
C PHE A 20 -5.99 3.04 -2.01
N TYR A 21 -4.78 2.97 -1.45
CA TYR A 21 -3.74 3.96 -1.70
C TYR A 21 -2.72 3.39 -2.67
N THR A 22 -2.04 4.25 -3.41
CA THR A 22 -0.86 3.88 -4.19
C THR A 22 0.36 4.50 -3.54
N THR A 23 1.42 3.71 -3.37
CA THR A 23 2.72 4.20 -2.90
C THR A 23 3.84 3.53 -3.67
N ASP A 24 5.01 4.15 -3.69
CA ASP A 24 6.21 3.55 -4.26
C ASP A 24 6.99 2.83 -3.15
N LYS A 25 7.44 1.61 -3.43
CA LYS A 25 8.25 0.79 -2.52
C LYS A 25 9.49 0.29 -3.21
N ASN A 26 10.62 0.38 -2.51
CA ASN A 26 11.86 -0.25 -2.97
C ASN A 26 11.93 -1.68 -2.41
N LYS A 27 11.78 -2.68 -3.28
CA LYS A 27 11.84 -4.10 -2.88
C LYS A 27 13.22 -4.54 -2.39
N LYS A 28 14.29 -3.79 -2.72
CA LYS A 28 15.66 -4.13 -2.28
C LYS A 28 15.91 -3.78 -0.83
N THR A 29 15.40 -2.64 -0.36
CA THR A 29 15.59 -2.18 1.03
C THR A 29 14.52 -2.69 1.98
N THR A 30 13.33 -2.99 1.44
CA THR A 30 12.15 -3.40 2.21
C THR A 30 11.55 -4.64 1.54
N PRO A 31 12.04 -5.84 1.86
CA PRO A 31 11.53 -7.08 1.27
C PRO A 31 10.18 -7.50 1.86
N GLU A 32 9.88 -7.10 3.10
CA GLU A 32 8.68 -7.51 3.85
C GLU A 32 7.43 -6.79 3.36
N LYS A 33 6.25 -7.40 3.51
CA LYS A 33 4.97 -6.78 3.16
C LYS A 33 4.70 -5.59 4.07
N ILE A 34 4.32 -4.46 3.48
CA ILE A 34 3.93 -3.27 4.22
C ILE A 34 2.51 -3.44 4.73
N GLU A 35 2.34 -3.32 6.03
CA GLU A 35 1.05 -3.18 6.68
C GLU A 35 1.05 -1.87 7.46
N ILE A 36 0.17 -0.93 7.08
CA ILE A 36 0.09 0.38 7.74
C ILE A 36 -1.34 0.67 8.16
N MET A 37 -1.51 1.27 9.34
CA MET A 37 -2.81 1.83 9.71
C MET A 37 -2.97 3.18 9.00
N LYS A 38 -4.01 3.28 8.18
CA LYS A 38 -4.37 4.52 7.49
C LYS A 38 -5.86 4.78 7.65
N PHE A 39 -6.23 6.04 7.48
CA PHE A 39 -7.63 6.42 7.50
C PHE A 39 -8.32 5.91 6.24
N ASP A 40 -9.44 5.23 6.40
CA ASP A 40 -10.34 4.90 5.29
C ASP A 40 -11.47 5.94 5.25
N PRO A 41 -11.58 6.75 4.18
CA PRO A 41 -12.60 7.79 4.09
C PRO A 41 -14.02 7.24 3.97
N LYS A 42 -14.20 5.99 3.51
CA LYS A 42 -15.52 5.35 3.41
C LYS A 42 -15.95 4.78 4.76
N ALA A 43 -15.05 4.10 5.48
CA ALA A 43 -15.33 3.59 6.82
C ALA A 43 -15.25 4.66 7.92
N ARG A 44 -14.66 5.83 7.61
CA ARG A 44 -14.37 6.95 8.52
C ARG A 44 -13.60 6.53 9.77
N LYS A 45 -12.72 5.55 9.64
CA LYS A 45 -11.91 4.99 10.74
C LYS A 45 -10.51 4.68 10.24
N HIS A 46 -9.55 4.64 11.16
CA HIS A 46 -8.24 4.09 10.87
C HIS A 46 -8.33 2.57 10.83
N VAL A 47 -7.94 2.00 9.72
CA VAL A 47 -8.00 0.56 9.46
C VAL A 47 -6.66 0.11 8.89
N MET A 48 -6.42 -1.19 8.97
CA MET A 48 -5.18 -1.76 8.48
C MET A 48 -5.20 -1.82 6.95
N TYR A 49 -4.18 -1.26 6.32
CA TYR A 49 -3.96 -1.34 4.88
C TYR A 49 -2.87 -2.35 4.60
N LYS A 50 -3.13 -3.27 3.68
CA LYS A 50 -2.22 -4.35 3.30
C LYS A 50 -1.65 -4.11 1.90
N GLU A 51 -0.37 -4.39 1.74
CA GLU A 51 0.30 -4.30 0.44
C GLU A 51 -0.19 -5.39 -0.53
N THR A 52 -0.68 -4.92 -1.68
CA THR A 52 -1.05 -5.71 -2.85
C THR A 52 -0.22 -5.25 -4.04
N LYS A 53 0.24 -6.20 -4.86
CA LYS A 53 0.99 -5.87 -6.09
C LYS A 53 0.06 -5.11 -7.05
N LEU A 54 0.56 -4.01 -7.62
CA LEU A 54 0.00 -3.49 -8.85
C LEU A 54 0.26 -4.53 -9.94
N LYS A 55 -0.79 -5.00 -10.61
CA LYS A 55 -0.66 -5.80 -11.83
C LYS A 55 -0.39 -4.88 -13.01
#